data_AF-A0A7V8W0H7-F1
#
_entry.id   AF-A0A7V8W0H7-F1
#
_cell.length_a   1.000
_cell.length_b   1.000
_cell.length_c   1.000
_cell.angle_alpha   90.00
_cell.angle_beta   90.00
_cell.angle_gamma   90.00
#
_symmetry.space_group_name_H-M   'P 1'
#
loop_
_entity.id
_entity.type
_entity.pdbx_description
1 polymer ?
#
loop_
_entity_poly.entity_id
_entity_poly.type
_entity_poly.pdbx_seq_one_letter_code
_entity_poly.pdbx_strand_id
1 'polypeptide(L)'
;MSYIKIWVHTIWATKNREPVLVKKIRKPLFKHIRENGLKKNIYIDFINGYKEHVHCLFSLNSEESIAKSIQLIKGESSFWINKEKILPDKFEWQDEYFAVSVCESKLNMVREYIKNQEQHHQNVSFQDEYGNFIKKYGFNYKDPGAIMATPAVRRQTI
;
A
#
# COMPACT_ATOMS: atom_id res chain seq x y z
N MET A 1 -21.74 -3.95 -23.46
CA MET A 1 -21.23 -3.85 -22.08
C MET A 1 -19.90 -4.58 -22.02
N SER A 2 -18.88 -3.97 -21.44
CA SER A 2 -17.53 -4.56 -21.35
C SER A 2 -17.41 -5.41 -20.09
N TYR A 3 -16.80 -6.59 -20.18
CA TYR A 3 -16.49 -7.43 -19.04
C TYR A 3 -15.03 -7.19 -18.62
N ILE A 4 -14.84 -6.51 -17.49
CA ILE A 4 -13.52 -6.13 -16.99
C ILE A 4 -13.32 -6.73 -15.61
N LYS A 5 -12.18 -7.41 -15.43
CA LYS A 5 -11.75 -7.92 -14.14
C LYS A 5 -10.24 -7.80 -14.05
N ILE A 6 -9.77 -6.66 -13.56
CA ILE A 6 -8.35 -6.33 -13.43
C ILE A 6 -8.08 -6.11 -11.95
N TRP A 7 -7.25 -6.97 -11.36
CA TRP A 7 -6.84 -6.84 -9.97
C TRP A 7 -5.43 -6.28 -9.89
N VAL A 8 -5.23 -5.33 -8.98
CA VAL A 8 -3.93 -4.74 -8.72
C VAL A 8 -3.61 -4.90 -7.25
N HIS A 9 -2.50 -5.59 -6.96
CA HIS A 9 -1.89 -5.58 -5.63
C HIS A 9 -0.89 -4.44 -5.58
N THR A 10 -1.09 -3.54 -4.63
CA THR A 10 -0.25 -2.39 -4.40
C THR A 10 0.30 -2.38 -2.98
N ILE A 11 1.50 -1.81 -2.84
CA ILE A 11 2.17 -1.64 -1.56
C ILE A 11 2.69 -0.22 -1.48
N TRP A 12 2.45 0.46 -0.37
CA TRP A 12 3.06 1.77 -0.08
C TRP A 12 3.38 1.89 1.41
N ALA A 13 4.29 2.80 1.73
CA ALA A 13 4.74 3.01 3.10
C ALA A 13 4.40 4.42 3.61
N THR A 14 4.45 4.57 4.93
CA THR A 14 4.42 5.87 5.61
C THR A 14 5.63 6.70 5.21
N LYS A 15 5.53 8.03 5.27
CA LYS A 15 6.67 8.92 4.98
C LYS A 15 7.85 8.53 5.88
N ASN A 16 9.04 8.44 5.29
CA ASN A 16 10.27 7.96 5.94
C ASN A 16 10.17 6.56 6.58
N ARG A 17 9.12 5.79 6.27
CA ARG A 17 8.80 4.49 6.86
C ARG A 17 8.64 4.54 8.39
N GLU A 18 8.14 5.66 8.89
CA GLU A 18 7.84 5.82 10.31
C GLU A 18 6.80 4.78 10.77
N PRO A 19 7.04 4.05 11.88
CA PRO A 19 6.21 2.92 12.32
C PRO A 19 4.93 3.37 13.05
N VAL A 20 4.19 4.32 12.48
CA VAL A 20 3.02 4.97 13.11
C VAL A 20 1.71 4.20 12.96
N LEU A 21 1.66 3.18 12.11
CA LEU A 21 0.47 2.32 11.89
C LEU A 21 0.35 1.23 12.96
N VAL A 22 0.39 1.64 14.22
CA VAL A 22 0.09 0.72 15.33
C VAL A 22 -1.35 0.20 15.22
N LYS A 23 -1.64 -0.94 15.87
CA LYS A 23 -2.93 -1.66 15.72
C LYS A 23 -4.17 -0.78 15.95
N LYS A 24 -4.09 0.17 16.89
CA LYS A 24 -5.17 1.15 17.17
C LYS A 24 -5.44 2.11 16.01
N ILE A 25 -4.45 2.40 15.16
CA ILE A 25 -4.56 3.29 14.00
C ILE A 25 -4.98 2.51 12.76
N ARG A 26 -4.40 1.32 12.52
CA ARG A 26 -4.67 0.50 11.32
C ARG A 26 -6.16 0.19 11.15
N LYS A 27 -6.84 -0.24 12.21
CA LYS A 27 -8.25 -0.64 12.14
C LYS A 27 -9.17 0.50 11.62
N PRO A 28 -9.20 1.69 12.24
CA PRO A 28 -10.03 2.78 11.73
C PRO A 28 -9.54 3.32 10.38
N LEU A 29 -8.23 3.39 10.14
CA LEU A 29 -7.66 3.81 8.85
C LEU A 29 -8.08 2.89 7.69
N PHE A 30 -7.95 1.58 7.84
CA PHE A 30 -8.30 0.63 6.77
C PHE A 30 -9.81 0.53 6.56
N LYS A 31 -10.61 0.79 7.60
CA LYS A 31 -12.06 0.95 7.46
C LYS A 31 -12.36 2.19 6.61
N HIS A 32 -11.78 3.34 6.97
CA HIS A 32 -11.95 4.60 6.27
C HIS A 32 -11.52 4.50 4.79
N ILE A 33 -10.36 3.90 4.51
CA ILE A 33 -9.88 3.68 3.14
C ILE A 33 -10.88 2.87 2.31
N ARG A 34 -11.45 1.79 2.86
CA ARG A 34 -12.48 1.00 2.16
C ARG A 34 -13.73 1.82 1.88
N GLU A 35 -14.26 2.51 2.89
CA GLU A 35 -15.48 3.31 2.77
C GLU A 35 -15.31 4.48 1.79
N ASN A 36 -14.16 5.15 1.83
CA ASN A 36 -13.87 6.23 0.90
C ASN A 36 -13.60 5.74 -0.53
N GLY A 37 -12.91 4.60 -0.67
CA GLY A 37 -12.70 3.94 -1.95
C GLY A 37 -14.02 3.67 -2.68
N LEU A 38 -15.00 3.10 -1.97
CA LEU A 38 -16.34 2.86 -2.53
C LEU A 38 -17.02 4.15 -3.04
N LYS A 39 -16.93 5.25 -2.27
CA LYS A 39 -17.47 6.57 -2.68
C LYS A 39 -16.81 7.13 -3.93
N LYS A 40 -15.60 6.68 -4.25
CA LYS A 40 -14.81 7.08 -5.42
C LYS A 40 -14.80 6.03 -6.52
N ASN A 41 -15.70 5.05 -6.46
CA ASN A 41 -15.78 3.97 -7.43
C ASN A 41 -14.48 3.12 -7.51
N ILE A 42 -13.79 2.95 -6.39
CA ILE A 42 -12.64 2.07 -6.22
C ILE A 42 -13.04 0.92 -5.30
N TYR A 43 -13.20 -0.27 -5.87
CA TYR A 43 -13.50 -1.46 -5.09
C TYR A 43 -12.22 -2.05 -4.47
N ILE A 44 -12.07 -1.90 -3.16
CA ILE A 44 -10.97 -2.50 -2.39
C ILE A 44 -11.43 -3.84 -1.83
N ASP A 45 -10.86 -4.92 -2.35
CA ASP A 45 -11.16 -6.30 -1.96
C ASP A 45 -10.50 -6.64 -0.63
N PHE A 46 -9.19 -6.40 -0.53
CA PHE A 46 -8.42 -6.64 0.70
C PHE A 46 -7.45 -5.49 0.97
N ILE A 47 -7.40 -5.06 2.22
CA ILE A 47 -6.39 -4.12 2.71
C ILE A 47 -5.99 -4.50 4.12
N ASN A 48 -4.68 -4.53 4.34
CA ASN A 48 -4.04 -4.75 5.63
C ASN A 48 -2.59 -4.22 5.55
N GLY A 49 -1.82 -4.32 6.61
CA GLY A 49 -0.41 -3.93 6.61
C GLY A 49 0.23 -4.08 7.98
N TYR A 50 1.43 -3.56 8.13
CA TYR A 50 2.15 -3.54 9.40
C TYR A 50 2.38 -2.10 9.89
N LYS A 51 3.46 -1.83 10.64
CA LYS A 51 3.64 -0.55 11.34
C LYS A 51 4.00 0.60 10.39
N GLU A 52 4.62 0.29 9.27
CA GLU A 52 5.23 1.27 8.36
C GLU A 52 4.69 1.18 6.92
N HIS A 53 3.88 0.17 6.58
CA HIS A 53 3.41 -0.05 5.22
C HIS A 53 2.02 -0.70 5.15
N VAL A 54 1.42 -0.60 3.96
CA VAL A 54 0.08 -1.10 3.65
C VAL A 54 0.12 -1.89 2.35
N HIS A 55 -0.55 -3.04 2.35
CA HIS A 55 -0.89 -3.82 1.17
C HIS A 55 -2.36 -3.59 0.84
N CYS A 56 -2.65 -3.28 -0.41
CA CYS A 56 -4.02 -3.08 -0.89
C CYS A 56 -4.22 -3.83 -2.21
N LEU A 57 -5.26 -4.65 -2.24
CA LEU A 57 -5.76 -5.36 -3.41
C LEU A 57 -7.08 -4.71 -3.81
N PHE A 58 -7.12 -4.12 -5.00
CA PHE A 58 -8.31 -3.46 -5.52
C PHE A 58 -8.58 -3.84 -6.98
N SER A 59 -9.84 -3.70 -7.39
CA SER A 59 -10.25 -3.84 -8.79
C SER A 59 -10.06 -2.51 -9.51
N LEU A 60 -9.28 -2.50 -10.59
CA LEU A 60 -9.11 -1.35 -11.45
C LEU A 60 -10.29 -1.26 -12.43
N ASN A 61 -10.95 -0.11 -12.48
CA ASN A 61 -12.02 0.15 -13.45
C ASN A 61 -11.44 0.57 -14.82
N SER A 62 -12.23 0.56 -15.90
CA SER A 62 -11.76 0.90 -17.26
C SER A 62 -11.33 2.34 -17.46
N GLU A 63 -11.80 3.25 -16.61
CA GLU A 63 -11.71 4.70 -16.83
C GLU A 63 -10.60 5.33 -16.00
N GLU A 64 -10.09 4.59 -15.00
CA GLU A 64 -9.10 5.06 -14.04
C GLU A 64 -7.73 4.47 -14.29
N SER A 65 -6.71 5.27 -14.01
CA SER A 65 -5.33 4.77 -13.94
C SER A 65 -5.01 4.26 -12.53
N ILE A 66 -4.00 3.40 -12.43
CA ILE A 66 -3.44 2.96 -11.15
C ILE A 66 -2.97 4.18 -10.34
N ALA A 67 -2.27 5.13 -10.99
CA ALA A 67 -1.77 6.34 -10.35
C ALA A 67 -2.90 7.18 -9.75
N LYS A 68 -4.01 7.36 -10.48
CA LYS A 68 -5.17 8.11 -9.99
C LYS A 68 -5.85 7.39 -8.82
N SER A 69 -6.04 6.08 -8.91
CA SER A 69 -6.59 5.26 -7.83
C SER A 69 -5.76 5.39 -6.55
N ILE A 70 -4.44 5.27 -6.67
CA ILE A 70 -3.52 5.35 -5.53
C ILE A 70 -3.45 6.78 -4.96
N GLN A 71 -3.45 7.81 -5.80
CA GLN A 71 -3.55 9.21 -5.36
C GLN A 71 -4.82 9.43 -4.52
N LEU A 72 -5.96 8.92 -4.99
CA LEU A 72 -7.25 9.07 -4.32
C LEU A 72 -7.30 8.34 -2.98
N ILE A 73 -6.68 7.15 -2.87
CA ILE A 73 -6.60 6.38 -1.63
C ILE A 73 -5.63 7.04 -0.64
N LYS A 74 -4.38 7.30 -1.05
CA LYS A 74 -3.33 7.86 -0.19
C LYS A 74 -3.66 9.28 0.24
N GLY A 75 -4.01 10.15 -0.72
CA GLY A 75 -4.26 11.56 -0.45
C GLY A 75 -5.42 11.77 0.51
N GLU A 76 -6.52 11.05 0.32
CA GLU A 76 -7.70 11.22 1.17
C GLU A 76 -7.52 10.60 2.55
N SER A 77 -6.88 9.43 2.66
CA SER A 77 -6.59 8.83 3.96
C SER A 77 -5.61 9.66 4.79
N SER A 78 -4.61 10.27 4.16
CA SER A 78 -3.73 11.24 4.84
C SER A 78 -4.49 12.47 5.29
N PHE A 79 -5.32 13.04 4.42
CA PHE A 79 -6.16 14.20 4.79
C PHE A 79 -7.05 13.88 6.00
N TRP A 80 -7.71 12.73 5.99
CA TRP A 80 -8.58 12.30 7.06
C TRP A 80 -7.83 12.09 8.39
N ILE A 81 -6.70 11.37 8.41
CA ILE A 81 -5.89 11.18 9.64
C ILE A 81 -5.51 12.53 10.26
N ASN A 82 -5.03 13.47 9.44
CA ASN A 82 -4.59 14.77 9.89
C ASN A 82 -5.76 15.65 10.37
N LYS A 83 -6.88 15.63 9.65
CA LYS A 83 -8.08 16.38 10.01
C LYS A 83 -8.66 15.93 11.35
N GLU A 84 -8.74 14.61 11.56
CA GLU A 84 -9.26 14.01 12.78
C GLU A 84 -8.23 14.01 13.94
N LYS A 85 -7.00 14.50 13.70
CA LYS A 85 -5.90 14.54 14.67
C LYS A 85 -5.65 13.19 15.35
N ILE A 86 -5.71 12.12 14.55
CA ILE A 86 -5.54 10.74 15.03
C ILE A 86 -4.10 10.49 15.52
N LEU A 87 -3.13 11.21 14.93
CA LEU A 87 -1.74 11.22 15.33
C LEU A 87 -1.35 12.64 15.79
N PRO A 88 -0.40 12.78 16.72
CA PRO A 88 0.06 14.08 17.20
C PRO A 88 0.79 14.86 16.10
N ASP A 89 1.58 14.16 15.31
CA ASP A 89 2.36 14.71 14.20
C ASP A 89 1.62 14.59 12.87
N LYS A 90 2.02 15.42 11.91
CA LYS A 90 1.51 15.37 10.55
C LYS A 90 1.80 14.00 9.93
N PHE A 91 0.74 13.33 9.50
CA PHE A 91 0.80 12.05 8.83
C PHE A 91 0.89 12.21 7.30
N GLU A 92 1.85 11.53 6.69
CA GLU A 92 2.03 11.49 5.24
C GLU A 92 2.40 10.08 4.79
N TRP A 93 2.03 9.71 3.57
CA TRP A 93 2.55 8.53 2.89
C TRP A 93 3.84 8.89 2.14
N GLN A 94 4.65 7.89 1.75
CA GLN A 94 5.67 8.11 0.72
C GLN A 94 5.01 8.49 -0.60
N ASP A 95 5.76 9.08 -1.53
CA ASP A 95 5.23 9.49 -2.84
C ASP A 95 5.05 8.24 -3.73
N GLU A 96 6.01 7.33 -3.63
CA GLU A 96 6.11 6.08 -4.38
C GLU A 96 5.10 5.03 -3.92
N TYR A 97 4.89 4.05 -4.79
CA TYR A 97 4.13 2.84 -4.52
C TYR A 97 4.61 1.71 -5.43
N PHE A 98 4.47 0.47 -4.96
CA PHE A 98 4.61 -0.73 -5.75
C PHE A 98 3.23 -1.12 -6.30
N ALA A 99 3.18 -1.61 -7.53
CA ALA A 99 1.95 -2.12 -8.14
C ALA A 99 2.25 -3.30 -9.07
N VAL A 100 1.50 -4.39 -8.90
CA VAL A 100 1.55 -5.57 -9.77
C VAL A 100 0.15 -6.07 -10.06
N SER A 101 -0.06 -6.59 -11.27
CA SER A 101 -1.31 -7.24 -11.62
C SER A 101 -1.43 -8.59 -10.92
N VAL A 102 -2.67 -8.96 -10.58
CA VAL A 102 -3.00 -10.26 -9.99
C VAL A 102 -4.00 -10.95 -10.89
N CYS A 103 -3.66 -12.15 -11.36
CA CYS A 103 -4.61 -12.97 -12.11
C CYS A 103 -5.65 -13.58 -11.17
N GLU A 104 -6.89 -13.73 -11.65
CA GLU A 104 -8.04 -14.24 -10.89
C GLU A 104 -7.75 -15.55 -10.14
N SER A 105 -7.04 -16.48 -10.78
CA SER A 105 -6.71 -17.79 -10.19
C SER A 105 -5.77 -17.71 -8.98
N LYS A 106 -5.08 -16.58 -8.77
CA LYS A 106 -4.20 -16.34 -7.63
C LYS A 106 -4.80 -15.37 -6.61
N LEU A 107 -6.03 -14.89 -6.84
CA LEU A 107 -6.64 -13.87 -6.02
C LEU A 107 -6.74 -14.30 -4.55
N ASN A 108 -7.21 -15.52 -4.29
CA ASN A 108 -7.31 -16.05 -2.92
C ASN A 108 -5.95 -16.19 -2.23
N MET A 109 -4.90 -16.52 -2.96
CA MET A 109 -3.54 -16.56 -2.41
C MET A 109 -3.10 -15.16 -1.98
N VAL A 110 -3.37 -14.13 -2.78
CA VAL A 110 -3.03 -12.74 -2.44
C VAL A 110 -3.88 -12.23 -1.28
N ARG A 111 -5.18 -12.57 -1.22
CA ARG A 111 -6.06 -12.24 -0.08
C ARG A 111 -5.51 -12.79 1.23
N GLU A 112 -5.20 -14.08 1.27
CA GLU A 112 -4.64 -14.71 2.47
C GLU A 112 -3.26 -14.16 2.82
N TYR A 113 -2.44 -13.83 1.83
CA TYR A 113 -1.17 -13.14 2.05
C TYR A 113 -1.36 -11.78 2.74
N ILE A 114 -2.23 -10.92 2.21
CA ILE A 114 -2.52 -9.60 2.78
C ILE A 114 -3.12 -9.73 4.18
N LYS A 115 -4.07 -10.66 4.37
CA LYS A 115 -4.71 -10.91 5.66
C LYS A 115 -3.71 -11.24 6.76
N ASN A 116 -2.66 -12.00 6.45
CA ASN A 116 -1.69 -12.48 7.42
C ASN A 116 -0.45 -11.58 7.57
N GLN A 117 -0.47 -10.36 7.01
CA GLN A 117 0.67 -9.42 7.04
C GLN A 117 1.20 -9.11 8.45
N GLU A 118 0.32 -8.96 9.44
CA GLU A 118 0.76 -8.72 10.82
C GLU A 118 1.54 -9.89 11.42
N GLN A 119 1.19 -11.12 11.05
CA GLN A 119 1.91 -12.32 11.49
C GLN A 119 3.21 -12.50 10.68
N HIS A 120 3.18 -12.24 9.38
CA HIS A 120 4.35 -12.30 8.50
C HIS A 120 5.50 -11.42 9.04
N HIS A 121 5.18 -10.19 9.42
CA HIS A 121 6.15 -9.22 9.94
C HIS A 121 6.58 -9.45 11.40
N GLN A 122 6.20 -10.56 12.02
CA GLN A 122 6.87 -11.04 13.23
C GLN A 122 8.26 -11.61 12.93
N ASN A 123 8.47 -12.11 11.70
CA ASN A 123 9.70 -12.83 11.31
C ASN A 123 10.42 -12.21 10.11
N VAL A 124 9.74 -11.36 9.32
CA VAL A 124 10.30 -10.78 8.09
C VAL A 124 10.23 -9.26 8.18
N SER A 125 11.31 -8.56 7.84
CA SER A 125 11.28 -7.10 7.78
C SER A 125 10.60 -6.61 6.51
N PHE A 126 10.03 -5.40 6.53
CA PHE A 126 9.49 -4.81 5.30
C PHE A 126 10.56 -4.63 4.21
N GLN A 127 11.81 -4.39 4.59
CA GLN A 127 12.91 -4.25 3.62
C GLN A 127 13.20 -5.58 2.90
N ASP A 128 13.19 -6.70 3.62
CA ASP A 128 13.40 -8.02 3.03
C ASP A 128 12.22 -8.40 2.12
N GLU A 129 11.00 -8.15 2.58
CA GLU A 129 9.78 -8.40 1.82
C GLU A 129 9.78 -7.57 0.52
N TYR A 130 10.06 -6.27 0.60
CA TYR A 130 10.16 -5.39 -0.56
C TYR A 130 11.26 -5.85 -1.53
N GLY A 131 12.44 -6.21 -1.02
CA GLY A 131 13.53 -6.76 -1.83
C GLY A 131 13.14 -8.06 -2.55
N ASN A 132 12.37 -8.92 -1.87
CA ASN A 132 11.82 -10.14 -2.47
C ASN A 132 10.78 -9.82 -3.55
N PHE A 133 9.93 -8.80 -3.35
CA PHE A 133 9.00 -8.34 -4.38
C PHE A 133 9.73 -7.84 -5.63
N ILE A 134 10.74 -6.99 -5.46
CA ILE A 134 11.54 -6.47 -6.57
C ILE A 134 12.14 -7.63 -7.39
N LYS A 135 12.77 -8.61 -6.73
CA LYS A 135 13.34 -9.79 -7.40
C LYS A 135 12.27 -10.66 -8.07
N LYS A 136 11.20 -10.98 -7.35
CA LYS A 136 10.13 -11.88 -7.80
C LYS A 136 9.43 -11.37 -9.05
N TYR A 137 9.21 -10.06 -9.14
CA TYR A 137 8.52 -9.43 -10.26
C TYR A 137 9.47 -8.82 -11.30
N GLY A 138 10.79 -9.01 -11.13
CA GLY A 138 11.78 -8.60 -12.11
C GLY A 138 11.95 -7.08 -12.23
N PHE A 139 11.63 -6.31 -11.19
CA PHE A 139 11.89 -4.88 -11.19
C PHE A 139 13.40 -4.63 -11.10
N ASN A 140 13.93 -3.86 -12.04
CA ASN A 140 15.32 -3.43 -12.01
C ASN A 140 15.40 -1.99 -11.47
N TYR A 141 16.28 -1.74 -10.50
CA TYR A 141 16.54 -0.39 -9.96
C TYR A 141 17.03 0.63 -11.00
N LYS A 142 17.35 0.19 -12.23
CA LYS A 142 17.74 1.02 -13.38
C LYS A 142 16.58 1.35 -14.32
N ASP A 143 15.38 0.85 -14.06
CA ASP A 143 14.19 1.11 -14.86
C ASP A 143 13.59 2.47 -14.45
N PRO A 144 13.48 3.47 -15.34
CA PRO A 144 12.99 4.81 -14.99
C PRO A 144 11.58 4.84 -14.38
N GLY A 145 10.78 3.78 -14.58
CA GLY A 145 9.47 3.61 -13.96
C GLY A 145 9.49 3.08 -12.52
N ALA A 146 10.61 2.51 -12.08
CA ALA A 146 10.85 2.13 -10.68
C ALA A 146 11.42 3.34 -9.93
N ILE A 147 10.59 4.35 -9.71
CA ILE A 147 10.98 5.55 -8.96
C ILE A 147 11.54 5.11 -7.61
N MET A 148 12.75 5.60 -7.35
CA MET A 148 13.67 5.18 -6.33
C MET A 148 13.03 5.15 -4.93
N ALA A 149 12.72 3.95 -4.43
CA ALA A 149 12.72 3.74 -3.00
C ALA A 149 14.19 3.81 -2.55
N THR A 150 14.67 5.03 -2.26
CA THR A 150 15.95 5.21 -1.59
C THR A 150 15.92 4.36 -0.32
N PRO A 151 16.91 3.50 -0.07
CA PRO A 151 17.07 2.93 1.25
C PRO A 151 17.19 4.11 2.21
N ALA A 152 16.48 4.07 3.34
CA ALA A 152 16.75 5.01 4.41
C ALA A 152 18.22 4.85 4.79
N VAL A 153 19.06 5.76 4.29
CA VAL A 153 20.47 5.80 4.62
C VAL A 153 20.49 6.06 6.12
N ARG A 154 20.95 5.07 6.90
CA ARG A 154 21.35 5.29 8.29
C ARG A 154 22.33 6.45 8.26
N ARG A 155 21.89 7.63 8.70
CA ARG A 155 22.82 8.69 9.10
C ARG A 155 23.58 8.13 10.29
N GLN A 156 24.79 7.63 10.03
CA GLN A 156 25.79 7.53 11.08
C GLN A 156 26.08 8.98 11.49
N THR A 157 25.70 9.29 12.72
CA THR A 157 26.10 10.49 13.45
C THR A 157 27.62 10.55 13.45
N ILE A 158 28.17 11.68 13.00
CA ILE A 158 29.52 12.13 13.39
C ILE A 158 29.35 12.94 14.68
#